data_AF-A0A382Q459-F1
#
_entry.id   AF-A0A382Q459-F1
#
_cell.length_a   1.000
_cell.length_b   1.000
_cell.length_c   1.000
_cell.angle_alpha   90.00
_cell.angle_beta   90.00
_cell.angle_gamma   90.00
#
_symmetry.space_group_name_H-M   'P 1'
#
loop_
_entity.id
_entity.type
_entity.pdbx_description
1 polymer ?
#
loop_
_entity_poly.entity_id
_entity_poly.type
_entity_poly.pdbx_seq_one_letter_code
_entity_poly.pdbx_strand_id
1 'polypeptide(L)'
;MLKEIIEKKEKKIEFAIITNLENGESCIFEKDKPLNKNFETHKEKIISQFDKKKNGIIEGTNIFVETYIRPIKVIIVGAVHIAQYLVNFAKSLNFE
;
A
#
# COMPACT_ATOMS: atom_id res chain seq x y z
N MET A 1 -6.67 10.37 10.52
CA MET A 1 -6.30 9.31 9.56
C MET A 1 -5.79 9.88 8.23
N LEU A 2 -6.57 10.68 7.48
CA LEU A 2 -6.15 11.22 6.16
C LEU A 2 -4.80 11.96 6.18
N LYS A 3 -4.60 12.90 7.12
CA LYS A 3 -3.34 13.64 7.25
C LYS A 3 -2.12 12.71 7.43
N GLU A 4 -2.29 11.66 8.22
CA GLU A 4 -1.23 10.68 8.46
C GLU A 4 -0.93 9.84 7.21
N ILE A 5 -1.95 9.46 6.45
CA ILE A 5 -1.79 8.76 5.16
C ILE A 5 -0.98 9.63 4.17
N ILE A 6 -1.30 10.91 4.07
CA ILE A 6 -0.59 11.86 3.19
C ILE A 6 0.87 11.96 3.62
N GLU A 7 1.14 12.15 4.91
CA GLU A 7 2.50 12.25 5.44
C GLU A 7 3.33 10.98 5.18
N LYS A 8 2.73 9.79 5.35
CA LYS A 8 3.41 8.52 5.05
C LYS A 8 3.69 8.34 3.56
N LYS A 9 2.76 8.75 2.68
CA LYS A 9 2.95 8.74 1.22
C LYS A 9 4.11 9.65 0.81
N GLU A 10 4.18 10.86 1.35
CA GLU A 10 5.29 11.80 1.10
C GLU A 10 6.64 11.22 1.56
N LYS A 11 6.66 10.58 2.74
CA LYS A 11 7.85 9.90 3.28
C LYS A 11 8.19 8.58 2.58
N LYS A 12 7.37 8.12 1.62
CA LYS A 12 7.52 6.83 0.91
C LYS A 12 7.69 5.64 1.86
N ILE A 13 6.97 5.67 2.97
CA ILE A 13 6.91 4.58 3.97
C ILE A 13 5.86 3.57 3.49
N GLU A 14 6.17 2.28 3.58
CA GLU A 14 5.19 1.23 3.29
C GLU A 14 4.25 1.05 4.48
N PHE A 15 2.94 1.04 4.23
CA PHE A 15 1.91 0.85 5.25
C PHE A 15 0.67 0.23 4.62
N ALA A 16 -0.27 -0.25 5.43
CA ALA A 16 -1.58 -0.65 4.96
C ALA A 16 -2.69 0.08 5.70
N ILE A 17 -3.80 0.30 5.00
CA ILE A 17 -5.06 0.67 5.61
C ILE A 17 -5.85 -0.62 5.80
N ILE A 18 -6.19 -0.91 7.04
CA ILE A 18 -7.02 -2.06 7.40
C ILE A 18 -8.41 -1.52 7.70
N THR A 19 -9.41 -2.00 6.99
CA THR A 19 -10.80 -1.56 7.15
C THR A 19 -11.69 -2.76 7.43
N ASN A 20 -12.45 -2.72 8.51
CA ASN A 20 -13.56 -3.64 8.72
C ASN A 20 -14.78 -3.12 7.94
N LEU A 21 -15.22 -3.89 6.96
CA LEU A 21 -16.32 -3.54 6.07
C LEU A 21 -17.70 -3.64 6.75
N GLU A 22 -17.82 -4.35 7.88
CA GLU A 22 -19.10 -4.45 8.62
C GLU A 22 -19.46 -3.15 9.34
N ASN A 23 -18.47 -2.51 9.95
CA ASN A 23 -18.67 -1.36 10.83
C ASN A 23 -17.97 -0.07 10.35
N GLY A 24 -17.17 -0.16 9.28
CA GLY A 24 -16.39 0.95 8.72
C GLY A 24 -15.16 1.34 9.53
N GLU A 25 -14.85 0.64 10.62
CA GLU A 25 -13.67 0.93 11.43
C GLU A 25 -12.41 0.70 10.62
N SER A 26 -11.47 1.66 10.67
CA SER A 26 -10.23 1.56 9.93
C SER A 26 -9.03 1.96 10.78
N CYS A 27 -7.89 1.28 10.57
CA CYS A 27 -6.61 1.64 11.19
C CYS A 27 -5.47 1.57 10.19
N ILE A 28 -4.35 2.21 10.53
CA ILE A 28 -3.12 2.15 9.74
C ILE A 28 -2.22 1.09 10.36
N PHE A 29 -1.77 0.15 9.54
CA PHE A 29 -0.84 -0.91 9.90
C PHE A 29 0.54 -0.63 9.30
N GLU A 30 1.59 -0.82 10.09
CA GLU A 30 3.00 -0.79 9.67
C GLU A 30 3.70 -2.02 10.28
N LYS A 31 4.64 -2.62 9.55
CA LYS A 31 5.29 -3.89 9.92
C LYS A 31 5.90 -3.90 11.32
N ASP A 32 6.45 -2.76 11.73
CA ASP A 32 7.20 -2.61 12.99
C ASP A 32 6.39 -1.94 14.11
N LYS A 33 5.07 -1.75 13.92
CA LYS A 33 4.19 -1.10 14.89
C LYS A 33 3.12 -2.07 15.42
N PRO A 34 2.67 -1.87 16.67
CA PRO A 34 1.55 -2.63 17.19
C PRO A 34 0.29 -2.36 16.37
N LEU A 35 -0.48 -3.42 16.12
CA LEU A 35 -1.77 -3.33 15.45
C LEU A 35 -2.86 -2.98 16.48
N ASN A 36 -3.92 -2.32 16.02
CA ASN A 36 -5.07 -2.02 16.88
C ASN A 36 -5.71 -3.35 17.36
N LYS A 37 -6.07 -3.40 18.65
CA LYS A 37 -6.68 -4.57 19.32
C LYS A 37 -7.86 -5.16 18.55
N ASN A 38 -8.64 -4.32 17.86
CA ASN A 38 -9.81 -4.75 17.09
C ASN A 38 -9.45 -5.63 15.87
N PHE A 39 -8.19 -5.62 15.43
CA PHE A 39 -7.70 -6.40 14.30
C PHE A 39 -6.67 -7.47 14.70
N GLU A 40 -6.31 -7.57 16.00
CA GLU A 40 -5.25 -8.46 16.49
C GLU A 40 -5.57 -9.95 16.22
N THR A 41 -6.86 -10.33 16.30
CA THR A 41 -7.35 -11.68 15.99
C THR A 41 -7.00 -12.14 14.56
N HIS A 42 -6.82 -11.20 13.62
CA HIS A 42 -6.53 -11.47 12.22
C HIS A 42 -5.13 -11.02 11.80
N LYS A 43 -4.27 -10.69 12.77
CA LYS A 43 -2.94 -10.10 12.55
C LYS A 43 -2.08 -10.90 11.58
N GLU A 44 -1.98 -12.21 11.74
CA GLU A 44 -1.16 -13.05 10.84
C GLU A 44 -1.64 -12.99 9.39
N LYS A 45 -2.96 -13.00 9.18
CA LYS A 45 -3.54 -12.88 7.83
C LYS A 45 -3.30 -11.49 7.24
N ILE A 46 -3.40 -10.44 8.05
CA ILE A 46 -3.10 -9.06 7.66
C ILE A 46 -1.62 -8.94 7.26
N ILE A 47 -0.70 -9.44 8.08
CA ILE A 47 0.74 -9.43 7.79
C ILE A 47 1.02 -10.21 6.50
N SER A 48 0.42 -11.38 6.31
CA SER A 48 0.59 -12.16 5.08
C SER A 48 0.13 -11.42 3.83
N GLN A 49 -1.02 -10.71 3.90
CA GLN A 49 -1.49 -9.89 2.77
C GLN A 49 -0.58 -8.67 2.54
N PHE A 50 -0.15 -8.02 3.61
CA PHE A 50 0.78 -6.90 3.55
C PHE A 50 2.10 -7.28 2.88
N ASP A 51 2.71 -8.39 3.31
CA ASP A 51 3.97 -8.90 2.75
C ASP A 51 3.82 -9.31 1.27
N LYS A 52 2.62 -9.79 0.87
CA LYS A 52 2.30 -10.07 -0.54
C LYS A 52 2.11 -8.81 -1.39
N LYS A 53 2.06 -7.62 -0.77
CA LYS A 53 1.80 -6.33 -1.45
C LYS A 53 0.52 -6.35 -2.28
N LYS A 54 -0.51 -7.04 -1.77
CA LYS A 54 -1.80 -7.20 -2.45
C LYS A 54 -2.90 -6.53 -1.66
N ASN A 55 -3.76 -5.85 -2.40
CA ASN A 55 -5.01 -5.33 -1.87
C ASN A 55 -6.08 -6.41 -1.95
N GLY A 56 -6.96 -6.47 -0.97
CA GLY A 56 -8.07 -7.42 -1.00
C GLY A 56 -8.74 -7.65 0.34
N ILE A 57 -9.85 -8.38 0.29
CA ILE A 57 -10.55 -8.86 1.48
C ILE A 57 -9.86 -10.13 1.95
N ILE A 58 -9.64 -10.24 3.26
CA ILE A 58 -9.10 -11.46 3.86
C ILE A 58 -10.17 -12.55 3.81
N GLU A 59 -9.82 -13.71 3.26
CA GLU A 59 -10.76 -14.82 3.12
C GLU A 59 -11.34 -15.28 4.47
N GLY A 60 -12.67 -15.39 4.50
CA GLY A 60 -13.44 -15.74 5.69
C GLY A 60 -13.61 -14.59 6.69
N THR A 61 -13.31 -13.35 6.31
CA THR A 61 -13.56 -12.16 7.14
C THR A 61 -14.12 -11.01 6.29
N ASN A 62 -14.61 -9.97 6.96
CA ASN A 62 -15.01 -8.71 6.34
C ASN A 62 -13.92 -7.63 6.44
N ILE A 63 -12.65 -8.04 6.55
CA ILE A 63 -11.52 -7.11 6.66
C ILE A 63 -10.90 -6.91 5.29
N PHE A 64 -10.91 -5.67 4.82
CA PHE A 64 -10.19 -5.22 3.65
C PHE A 64 -8.80 -4.70 4.04
N VAL A 65 -7.79 -5.14 3.30
CA VAL A 65 -6.40 -4.68 3.44
C VAL A 65 -6.04 -3.92 2.17
N GLU A 66 -5.70 -2.64 2.31
CA GLU A 66 -5.20 -1.80 1.25
C GLU A 66 -3.74 -1.47 1.50
N THR A 67 -2.85 -2.08 0.74
CA THR A 67 -1.40 -1.91 0.87
C THR A 67 -0.89 -0.73 0.05
N TYR A 68 -0.07 0.11 0.68
CA TYR A 68 0.66 1.21 0.07
C TYR A 68 2.13 0.84 0.03
N ILE A 69 2.64 0.65 -1.19
CA ILE A 69 4.03 0.29 -1.44
C ILE A 69 4.82 1.51 -1.92
N ARG A 70 6.14 1.44 -1.78
CA ARG A 70 7.03 2.44 -2.38
C ARG A 70 6.83 2.46 -3.90
N PRO A 71 6.84 3.65 -4.55
CA PRO A 71 6.80 3.74 -6.01
C PRO A 71 7.84 2.83 -6.67
N ILE A 72 7.43 2.16 -7.75
CA ILE A 72 8.32 1.30 -8.53
C ILE A 72 9.28 2.18 -9.31
N LYS A 73 10.58 1.94 -9.12
CA LYS A 73 11.64 2.65 -9.84
C LYS A 73 11.87 2.01 -11.21
N VAL A 74 11.82 2.82 -12.26
CA VAL A 74 12.03 2.40 -13.65
C VAL A 74 13.31 3.03 -14.18
N ILE A 75 14.25 2.19 -14.61
CA ILE A 75 15.51 2.62 -15.21
C ILE A 75 15.41 2.41 -16.73
N ILE A 76 15.42 3.51 -17.49
CA ILE A 76 15.41 3.49 -18.96
C ILE A 76 16.85 3.73 -19.44
N VAL A 77 17.41 2.76 -20.16
CA VAL A 77 18.77 2.83 -20.70
C VAL A 77 18.71 3.13 -22.20
N GLY A 78 19.36 4.22 -22.61
CA GLY A 78 19.38 4.71 -23.99
C GLY A 78 18.53 5.96 -24.17
N ALA A 79 19.19 7.07 -24.52
CA ALA A 79 18.56 8.38 -24.71
C ALA A 79 18.12 8.59 -26.17
N VAL A 80 17.23 7.72 -26.66
CA VAL A 80 16.61 7.82 -28.00
C VAL A 80 15.26 8.52 -27.92
N HIS A 81 14.73 9.03 -29.04
CA HIS A 81 13.45 9.75 -29.07
C HIS A 81 12.28 8.96 -28.44
N ILE A 82 12.24 7.64 -28.63
CA ILE A 82 11.22 6.76 -28.03
C ILE A 82 11.31 6.72 -26.49
N ALA A 83 12.49 6.93 -25.90
CA ALA A 83 12.66 6.94 -24.45
C ALA A 83 11.89 8.09 -23.79
N GLN A 84 11.75 9.23 -24.47
CA GLN A 84 10.99 10.37 -23.94
C GLN A 84 9.50 10.01 -23.75
N TYR A 85 8.91 9.28 -24.70
CA TYR A 85 7.54 8.79 -24.58
C TYR A 85 7.41 7.80 -23.42
N LEU A 86 8.34 6.86 -23.31
CA LEU A 86 8.35 5.87 -22.23
C LEU A 86 8.49 6.53 -20.84
N VAL A 87 9.31 7.58 -20.70
CA VAL A 87 9.43 8.36 -19.46
C VAL A 87 8.09 9.00 -19.09
N ASN A 88 7.43 9.66 -20.04
CA ASN A 88 6.14 10.30 -19.77
C ASN A 88 5.05 9.28 -19.42
N PHE A 89 5.01 8.17 -20.15
CA PHE A 89 4.07 7.08 -19.89
C PHE A 89 4.29 6.45 -18.50
N ALA A 90 5.55 6.21 -18.11
CA ALA A 90 5.90 5.68 -16.80
C ALA A 90 5.45 6.61 -15.66
N LYS A 91 5.64 7.93 -15.81
CA LYS A 91 5.16 8.93 -14.83
C LYS A 91 3.65 8.90 -14.66
N SER A 92 2.88 8.76 -15.74
CA SER A 92 1.41 8.65 -15.67
C SER A 92 0.92 7.41 -14.93
N LEU A 93 1.77 6.36 -14.84
CA LEU A 93 1.50 5.15 -14.06
C LEU A 93 2.02 5.22 -12.62
N ASN A 94 2.45 6.40 -12.15
CA ASN A 94 3.08 6.62 -10.84
C ASN A 94 4.39 5.85 -10.63
N PHE A 95 5.12 5.54 -11.69
CA PHE A 95 6.49 5.06 -11.59
C PHE A 95 7.47 6.22 -11.37
N GLU A 96 8.58 5.91 -10.69
CA GLU A 96 9.69 6.83 -10.41
C GLU A 96 10.88 6.59 -11.34
#